data_AF-A0A6A3HHL7-F1
#
_entry.id   AF-A0A6A3HHL7-F1
#
_cell.length_a   1.000
_cell.length_b   1.000
_cell.length_c   1.000
_cell.angle_alpha   90.00
_cell.angle_beta   90.00
_cell.angle_gamma   90.00
#
_symmetry.space_group_name_H-M   'P 1'
#
loop_
_entity.id
_entity.type
_entity.pdbx_description
1 polymer ?
#
loop_
_entity_poly.entity_id
_entity_poly.type
_entity_poly.pdbx_seq_one_letter_code
_entity_poly.pdbx_strand_id
1 'polypeptide(L)'
;MSAPSSPGSPGRSSPAEASADELRRRNTLLQGRLAHANAELQRVASSRNVTADEQHRLSRTLLRQTHELRVLEDLYRARQKEIGHLRAEIAAFQGAGGPDVGIDLRVACLESQLRQQEADFRNLEARFDQAVSKRDVLQDQSDHLAEEVRLAGEEIEQLQEDRNDVDRAR
;
A
#
# COMPACT_ATOMS: atom_id res chain seq x y z
N MET A 1 64.80 17.93 70.84
CA MET A 1 64.36 17.42 69.52
C MET A 1 62.90 17.81 69.33
N SER A 2 62.56 18.28 68.14
CA SER A 2 61.33 19.00 67.77
C SER A 2 60.13 18.08 67.45
N ALA A 3 58.91 18.54 67.81
CA ALA A 3 57.57 18.53 67.15
C ALA A 3 57.15 17.43 66.13
N PRO A 4 55.85 17.31 65.73
CA PRO A 4 54.54 17.54 66.39
C PRO A 4 53.47 16.44 66.07
N SER A 5 52.22 16.65 66.50
CA SER A 5 51.02 15.83 66.21
C SER A 5 50.26 16.21 64.92
N SER A 6 49.69 15.19 64.25
CA SER A 6 48.44 15.14 63.42
C SER A 6 48.35 15.98 62.12
N PRO A 7 47.32 15.83 61.23
CA PRO A 7 46.35 14.75 60.94
C PRO A 7 46.25 14.45 59.42
N GLY A 8 45.38 13.53 58.97
CA GLY A 8 45.11 13.38 57.53
C GLY A 8 44.05 12.36 57.16
N SER A 9 42.78 12.63 57.52
CA SER A 9 41.63 11.94 56.94
C SER A 9 41.64 12.09 55.41
N PRO A 10 41.40 11.03 54.62
CA PRO A 10 41.09 11.20 53.20
C PRO A 10 39.71 11.87 53.13
N GLY A 11 39.70 13.14 52.77
CA GLY A 11 38.48 13.86 52.49
C GLY A 11 37.66 13.08 51.49
N ARG A 12 36.44 12.73 51.87
CA ARG A 12 35.38 12.42 50.92
C ARG A 12 35.30 13.60 49.96
N SER A 13 35.72 13.40 48.72
CA SER A 13 35.41 14.30 47.62
C SER A 13 33.89 14.41 47.53
N SER A 14 33.38 15.59 47.85
CA SER A 14 31.99 15.94 47.56
C SER A 14 31.77 15.85 46.04
N PRO A 15 30.62 15.35 45.55
CA PRO A 15 30.28 15.56 44.15
C PRO A 15 30.22 17.07 43.93
N ALA A 16 31.03 17.60 43.01
CA ALA A 16 31.02 19.02 42.70
C ALA A 16 29.60 19.41 42.26
N GLU A 17 28.93 20.26 43.04
CA GLU A 17 27.65 20.85 42.64
C GLU A 17 27.88 21.65 41.35
N ALA A 18 27.14 21.29 40.30
CA ALA A 18 27.19 22.02 39.03
C ALA A 18 26.84 23.50 39.27
N SER A 19 27.66 24.39 38.71
CA SER A 19 27.43 25.83 38.88
C SER A 19 26.10 26.27 38.26
N ALA A 20 25.49 27.34 38.77
CA ALA A 20 24.23 27.87 38.24
C ALA A 20 24.30 28.21 36.73
N ASP A 21 25.46 28.65 36.24
CA ASP A 21 25.69 28.94 34.82
C ASP A 21 25.79 27.65 33.97
N GLU A 22 26.32 26.57 34.54
CA GLU A 22 26.36 25.26 33.90
C GLU A 22 24.95 24.66 33.78
N LEU A 23 24.14 24.78 34.84
CA LEU A 23 22.73 24.39 34.81
C LEU A 23 21.93 25.19 33.77
N ARG A 24 22.14 26.51 33.68
CA ARG A 24 21.50 27.34 32.64
C ARG A 24 21.90 26.90 31.24
N ARG A 25 23.20 26.69 30.97
CA ARG A 25 23.69 26.20 29.67
C ARG A 25 23.10 24.84 29.30
N ARG A 26 23.07 23.91 30.26
CA ARG A 26 22.46 22.58 30.07
C ARG A 26 20.97 22.68 29.77
N ASN A 27 20.24 23.53 30.48
CA ASN A 27 18.80 23.71 30.25
C ASN A 27 18.52 24.26 28.85
N THR A 28 19.27 25.28 28.40
CA THR A 28 19.15 25.83 27.04
C THR A 28 19.43 24.77 25.96
N LEU A 29 20.46 23.94 26.17
CA LEU A 29 20.78 22.83 25.25
C LEU A 29 19.64 21.81 25.16
N LEU A 30 19.11 21.38 26.31
CA LEU A 30 18.00 20.41 26.35
C LEU A 30 16.73 20.98 25.72
N GLN A 31 16.44 22.27 25.93
CA GLN A 31 15.34 22.95 25.26
C GLN A 31 15.51 22.96 23.73
N GLY A 32 16.72 23.24 23.24
CA GLY A 32 17.03 23.17 21.81
C GLY A 32 16.85 21.77 21.23
N ARG A 33 17.36 20.74 21.93
CA ARG A 33 17.19 19.33 21.52
C ARG A 33 15.72 18.92 21.51
N LEU A 34 14.94 19.31 22.51
CA LEU A 34 13.51 19.00 22.59
C LEU A 34 12.71 19.71 21.50
N ALA A 35 13.04 20.97 21.19
CA ALA A 35 12.44 21.69 20.07
C ALA A 35 12.73 21.01 18.73
N HIS A 36 13.96 20.54 18.54
CA HIS A 36 14.34 19.80 17.33
C HIS A 36 13.59 18.46 17.21
N ALA A 37 13.58 17.64 18.27
CA ALA A 37 12.86 16.37 18.29
C ALA A 37 11.35 16.55 18.03
N ASN A 38 10.73 17.60 18.59
CA ASN A 38 9.33 17.93 18.30
C ASN A 38 9.11 18.33 16.83
N ALA A 39 10.04 19.07 16.22
CA ALA A 39 9.94 19.43 14.82
C ALA A 39 10.07 18.21 13.90
N GLU A 40 10.97 17.28 14.21
CA GLU A 40 11.13 16.02 13.48
C GLU A 40 9.90 15.13 13.62
N LEU A 41 9.39 14.94 14.84
CA LEU A 41 8.13 14.23 15.10
C LEU A 41 6.97 14.80 14.27
N GLN A 42 6.81 16.13 14.29
CA GLN A 42 5.75 16.78 13.54
C GLN A 42 5.91 16.58 12.04
N ARG A 43 7.15 16.61 11.53
CA ARG A 43 7.46 16.38 10.12
C ARG A 43 7.11 14.94 9.70
N VAL A 44 7.59 13.95 10.43
CA VAL A 44 7.33 12.53 10.13
C VAL A 44 5.84 12.22 10.26
N ALA A 45 5.17 12.70 11.31
CA ALA A 45 3.73 12.53 11.48
C ALA A 45 2.91 13.17 10.35
N SER A 46 3.29 14.37 9.91
CA SER A 46 2.63 15.03 8.77
C SER A 46 2.84 14.25 7.48
N SER A 47 4.06 13.76 7.24
CA SER A 47 4.37 12.91 6.09
C SER A 47 3.56 11.61 6.09
N ARG A 48 3.53 10.90 7.23
CA ARG A 48 2.75 9.67 7.41
C ARG A 48 1.28 9.87 7.11
N ASN A 49 0.68 10.98 7.56
CA ASN A 49 -0.73 11.25 7.31
C ASN A 49 -1.03 11.42 5.80
N VAL A 50 -0.16 12.12 5.06
CA VAL A 50 -0.29 12.25 3.60
C VAL A 50 -0.19 10.90 2.91
N THR A 51 0.79 10.07 3.30
CA THR A 51 0.95 8.70 2.75
C THR A 51 -0.26 7.83 3.08
N ALA A 52 -0.79 7.92 4.30
CA ALA A 52 -1.98 7.16 4.73
C ALA A 52 -3.24 7.60 3.97
N ASP A 53 -3.42 8.89 3.71
CA ASP A 53 -4.53 9.41 2.90
C ASP A 53 -4.46 8.88 1.46
N GLU A 54 -3.26 8.84 0.87
CA GLU A 54 -3.06 8.28 -0.47
C GLU A 54 -3.30 6.76 -0.50
N GLN A 55 -2.81 6.02 0.51
CA GLN A 55 -3.11 4.60 0.67
C GLN A 55 -4.62 4.35 0.73
N HIS A 56 -5.34 5.19 1.48
CA HIS A 56 -6.79 5.08 1.61
C HIS A 56 -7.52 5.40 0.29
N ARG A 57 -7.00 6.37 -0.49
CA ARG A 57 -7.48 6.68 -1.84
C ARG A 57 -7.27 5.52 -2.81
N LEU A 58 -6.09 4.89 -2.80
CA LEU A 58 -5.80 3.72 -3.63
C LEU A 58 -6.70 2.54 -3.24
N SER A 59 -6.88 2.29 -1.95
CA SER A 59 -7.76 1.22 -1.44
C SER A 59 -9.19 1.36 -1.98
N ARG A 60 -9.75 2.57 -2.00
CA ARG A 60 -11.09 2.83 -2.58
C ARG A 60 -11.13 2.58 -4.08
N THR A 61 -10.06 2.92 -4.78
CA THR A 61 -9.93 2.68 -6.22
C THR A 61 -9.85 1.19 -6.52
N LEU A 62 -9.06 0.44 -5.77
CA LEU A 62 -8.94 -1.02 -5.87
C LEU A 62 -10.27 -1.74 -5.61
N LEU A 63 -11.03 -1.30 -4.61
CA LEU A 63 -12.37 -1.85 -4.35
C LEU A 63 -13.29 -1.68 -5.57
N ARG A 64 -13.30 -0.48 -6.16
CA ARG A 64 -14.08 -0.20 -7.38
C ARG A 64 -13.62 -1.07 -8.55
N GLN A 65 -12.31 -1.17 -8.79
CA GLN A 65 -11.78 -1.99 -9.88
C GLN A 65 -12.05 -3.48 -9.69
N THR A 66 -11.97 -3.98 -8.47
CA THR A 66 -12.30 -5.37 -8.15
C THR A 66 -13.76 -5.66 -8.49
N HIS A 67 -14.66 -4.71 -8.24
CA HIS A 67 -16.05 -4.82 -8.66
C HIS A 67 -16.21 -4.80 -10.19
N GLU A 68 -15.55 -3.86 -10.88
CA GLU A 68 -15.57 -3.77 -12.35
C GLU A 68 -15.02 -5.05 -13.00
N LEU A 69 -13.97 -5.65 -12.44
CA LEU A 69 -13.41 -6.94 -12.89
C LEU A 69 -14.40 -8.09 -12.74
N ARG A 70 -15.17 -8.15 -11.65
CA ARG A 70 -16.22 -9.16 -11.47
C ARG A 70 -17.30 -9.03 -12.55
N VAL A 71 -17.72 -7.80 -12.85
CA VAL A 71 -18.70 -7.55 -13.94
C VAL A 71 -18.15 -7.99 -15.29
N LEU A 72 -16.85 -7.73 -15.56
CA LEU A 72 -16.20 -8.19 -16.77
C LEU A 72 -16.07 -9.73 -16.82
N GLU A 73 -15.79 -10.38 -15.70
CA GLU A 73 -15.74 -11.84 -15.59
C GLU A 73 -17.10 -12.48 -15.88
N ASP A 74 -18.18 -11.90 -15.35
CA ASP A 74 -19.54 -12.36 -15.64
C ASP A 74 -19.88 -12.23 -17.13
N LEU A 75 -19.51 -11.10 -17.75
CA LEU A 75 -19.66 -10.88 -19.19
C LEU A 75 -18.83 -11.86 -20.00
N TYR A 76 -17.59 -12.13 -19.57
CA TYR A 76 -16.70 -13.11 -20.19
C TYR A 76 -17.33 -14.49 -20.20
N ARG A 77 -17.82 -14.96 -19.05
CA ARG A 77 -18.51 -16.25 -18.92
C ARG A 77 -19.78 -16.30 -19.77
N ALA A 78 -20.56 -15.23 -19.84
CA ALA A 78 -21.76 -15.15 -20.67
C ALA A 78 -21.42 -15.28 -22.17
N ARG A 79 -20.41 -14.56 -22.65
CA ARG A 79 -19.96 -14.64 -24.06
C ARG A 79 -19.39 -16.01 -24.40
N GLN A 80 -18.63 -16.62 -23.50
CA GLN A 80 -18.08 -17.97 -23.69
C GLN A 80 -19.20 -19.01 -23.86
N LYS A 81 -20.28 -18.89 -23.07
CA LYS A 81 -21.48 -19.75 -23.21
C LYS A 81 -22.17 -19.55 -24.55
N GLU A 82 -22.37 -18.30 -24.97
CA GLU A 82 -23.01 -17.97 -26.26
C GLU A 82 -22.24 -18.56 -27.45
N ILE A 83 -20.91 -18.40 -27.47
CA ILE A 83 -20.04 -19.02 -28.47
C ILE A 83 -20.20 -20.54 -28.46
N GLY A 84 -20.26 -21.16 -27.28
CA GLY A 84 -20.52 -22.59 -27.13
C GLY A 84 -21.89 -23.01 -27.70
N HIS A 85 -22.94 -22.23 -27.44
CA HIS A 85 -24.28 -22.46 -27.98
C HIS A 85 -24.32 -22.36 -29.50
N LEU A 86 -23.74 -21.31 -30.08
CA LEU A 86 -23.66 -21.15 -31.54
C LEU A 86 -22.93 -22.31 -32.21
N ARG A 87 -21.80 -22.74 -31.64
CA ARG A 87 -21.04 -23.90 -32.14
C ARG A 87 -21.87 -25.19 -32.07
N ALA A 88 -22.59 -25.41 -30.98
CA ALA A 88 -23.45 -26.59 -30.83
C ALA A 88 -24.63 -26.57 -31.83
N GLU A 89 -25.24 -25.41 -32.06
CA GLU A 89 -26.34 -25.25 -33.03
C GLU A 89 -25.86 -25.51 -34.46
N ILE A 90 -24.71 -24.95 -34.85
CA ILE A 90 -24.09 -25.22 -36.16
C ILE A 90 -23.82 -26.72 -36.34
N ALA A 91 -23.23 -27.38 -35.33
CA ALA A 91 -22.96 -28.81 -35.37
C ALA A 91 -24.23 -29.66 -35.50
N ALA A 92 -25.34 -29.25 -34.86
CA ALA A 92 -26.62 -29.94 -34.97
C ALA A 92 -27.18 -29.91 -36.40
N PHE A 93 -27.06 -28.76 -37.09
CA PHE A 93 -27.45 -28.66 -38.51
C PHE A 93 -26.56 -29.50 -39.42
N GLN A 94 -25.25 -29.51 -39.18
CA GLN A 94 -24.30 -30.29 -39.97
C GLN A 94 -24.46 -31.81 -39.75
N GLY A 95 -24.83 -32.24 -38.54
CA GLY A 95 -25.08 -33.64 -38.21
C GLY A 95 -26.41 -34.20 -38.74
N ALA A 96 -27.35 -33.33 -39.14
CA ALA A 96 -28.67 -33.72 -39.65
C ALA A 96 -28.68 -34.18 -41.13
N GLY A 97 -27.56 -34.09 -41.84
CA GLY A 97 -27.25 -34.91 -43.03
C GLY A 97 -28.21 -34.84 -44.22
N GLY A 98 -28.89 -33.72 -44.47
CA GLY A 98 -29.78 -33.53 -45.63
C GLY A 98 -29.33 -32.35 -46.51
N PRO A 99 -29.31 -32.50 -47.85
CA PRO A 99 -28.93 -31.42 -48.78
C PRO A 99 -30.12 -30.44 -48.97
N ASP A 100 -30.53 -29.79 -47.89
CA ASP A 100 -31.55 -28.74 -47.93
C ASP A 100 -30.86 -27.37 -48.03
N VAL A 101 -31.08 -26.68 -49.16
CA VAL A 101 -30.57 -25.32 -49.43
C VAL A 101 -30.99 -24.32 -48.33
N GLY A 102 -32.12 -24.56 -47.65
CA GLY A 102 -32.55 -23.75 -46.51
C GLY A 102 -31.68 -23.90 -45.26
N ILE A 103 -31.12 -25.10 -45.03
CA ILE A 103 -30.20 -25.37 -43.93
C ILE A 103 -28.86 -24.67 -44.18
N ASP A 104 -28.37 -24.68 -45.42
CA ASP A 104 -27.09 -24.04 -45.78
C ASP A 104 -27.08 -22.53 -45.52
N LEU A 105 -28.17 -21.81 -45.86
CA LEU A 105 -28.28 -20.38 -45.57
C LEU A 105 -28.32 -20.07 -44.07
N ARG A 106 -28.99 -20.92 -43.28
CA ARG A 106 -29.07 -20.75 -41.83
C ARG A 106 -27.72 -21.02 -41.16
N VAL A 107 -27.00 -22.05 -41.59
CA VAL A 107 -25.63 -22.35 -41.13
C VAL A 107 -24.70 -21.18 -41.45
N ALA A 108 -24.74 -20.65 -42.68
CA ALA A 108 -23.91 -19.50 -43.06
C ALA A 108 -24.18 -18.24 -42.20
N CYS A 109 -25.45 -18.01 -41.81
CA CYS A 109 -25.82 -16.92 -40.91
C CYS A 109 -25.26 -17.14 -39.49
N LEU A 110 -25.42 -18.34 -38.93
CA LEU A 110 -24.88 -18.71 -37.61
C LEU A 110 -23.36 -18.64 -37.57
N GLU A 111 -22.68 -19.08 -38.62
CA GLU A 111 -21.21 -18.97 -38.74
C GLU A 111 -20.74 -17.51 -38.78
N SER A 112 -21.50 -16.63 -39.44
CA SER A 112 -21.22 -15.20 -39.44
C SER A 112 -21.38 -14.60 -38.04
N GLN A 113 -22.45 -14.97 -37.34
CA GLN A 113 -22.67 -14.58 -35.95
C GLN A 113 -21.56 -15.09 -35.02
N LEU A 114 -21.15 -16.35 -35.18
CA LEU A 114 -20.05 -16.95 -34.43
C LEU A 114 -18.75 -16.18 -34.64
N ARG A 115 -18.39 -15.87 -35.90
CA ARG A 115 -17.19 -15.07 -36.21
C ARG A 115 -17.24 -13.69 -35.54
N GLN A 116 -18.42 -13.04 -35.52
CA GLN A 116 -18.59 -11.76 -34.84
C GLN A 116 -18.42 -11.92 -33.31
N GLN A 117 -19.06 -12.92 -32.70
CA GLN A 117 -18.93 -13.16 -31.26
C GLN A 117 -17.49 -13.47 -30.86
N GLU A 118 -16.75 -14.25 -31.65
CA GLU A 118 -15.34 -14.55 -31.41
C GLU A 118 -14.43 -13.32 -31.56
N ALA A 119 -14.75 -12.39 -32.47
CA ALA A 119 -14.05 -11.12 -32.57
C ALA A 119 -14.31 -10.22 -31.34
N ASP A 120 -15.57 -10.09 -30.93
CA ASP A 120 -15.96 -9.32 -29.75
C ASP A 120 -15.36 -9.93 -28.47
N PHE A 121 -15.29 -11.26 -28.39
CA PHE A 121 -14.70 -11.97 -27.27
C PHE A 121 -13.19 -11.72 -27.14
N ARG A 122 -12.44 -11.72 -28.25
CA ARG A 122 -11.02 -11.33 -28.22
C ARG A 122 -10.82 -9.89 -27.77
N ASN A 123 -11.72 -8.97 -28.13
CA ASN A 123 -11.67 -7.61 -27.61
C ASN A 123 -11.93 -7.58 -26.09
N LEU A 124 -12.90 -8.38 -25.62
CA LEU A 124 -13.20 -8.52 -24.20
C LEU A 124 -12.02 -9.11 -23.42
N GLU A 125 -11.33 -10.12 -23.95
CA GLU A 125 -10.11 -10.70 -23.39
C GLU A 125 -9.04 -9.63 -23.17
N ALA A 126 -8.72 -8.86 -24.21
CA ALA A 126 -7.73 -7.79 -24.12
C ALA A 126 -8.11 -6.73 -23.06
N ARG A 127 -9.40 -6.39 -22.94
CA ARG A 127 -9.89 -5.47 -21.91
C ARG A 127 -9.81 -6.06 -20.51
N PHE A 128 -10.09 -7.36 -20.36
CA PHE A 128 -9.98 -8.06 -19.09
C PHE A 128 -8.53 -8.10 -18.62
N ASP A 129 -7.60 -8.50 -19.48
CA ASP A 129 -6.17 -8.54 -19.19
C ASP A 129 -5.63 -7.15 -18.81
N GLN A 130 -6.04 -6.12 -19.54
CA GLN A 130 -5.70 -4.73 -19.22
C GLN A 130 -6.22 -4.32 -17.85
N ALA A 131 -7.47 -4.67 -17.51
CA ALA A 131 -8.07 -4.34 -16.22
C ALA A 131 -7.37 -5.07 -15.07
N VAL A 132 -6.99 -6.34 -15.26
CA VAL A 132 -6.22 -7.14 -14.29
C VAL A 132 -4.85 -6.50 -14.07
N SER A 133 -4.11 -6.22 -15.14
CA SER A 133 -2.79 -5.58 -15.05
C SER A 133 -2.84 -4.22 -14.34
N LYS A 134 -3.85 -3.40 -14.63
CA LYS A 134 -4.03 -2.11 -13.95
C LYS A 134 -4.31 -2.29 -12.45
N ARG A 135 -5.13 -3.27 -12.08
CA ARG A 135 -5.43 -3.59 -10.67
C ARG A 135 -4.18 -4.07 -9.95
N ASP A 136 -3.36 -4.91 -10.58
CA ASP A 136 -2.12 -5.42 -10.00
C ASP A 136 -1.14 -4.27 -9.69
N VAL A 137 -0.93 -3.35 -10.64
CA VAL A 137 -0.09 -2.16 -10.41
C VAL A 137 -0.61 -1.32 -9.24
N LEU A 138 -1.93 -1.11 -9.14
CA LEU A 138 -2.51 -0.35 -8.04
C LEU A 138 -2.40 -1.09 -6.69
N GLN A 139 -2.43 -2.42 -6.71
CA GLN A 139 -2.23 -3.25 -5.53
C GLN A 139 -0.80 -3.11 -5.03
N ASP A 140 0.19 -3.23 -5.92
CA ASP A 140 1.61 -3.06 -5.58
C ASP A 140 1.88 -1.68 -4.99
N GLN A 141 1.28 -0.63 -5.56
CA GLN A 141 1.37 0.73 -5.03
C GLN A 141 0.73 0.85 -3.65
N SER A 142 -0.45 0.25 -3.45
CA SER A 142 -1.13 0.27 -2.16
C SER A 142 -0.33 -0.46 -1.08
N ASP A 143 0.27 -1.60 -1.42
CA ASP A 143 1.09 -2.40 -0.50
C ASP A 143 2.38 -1.65 -0.13
N HIS A 144 3.01 -0.97 -1.10
CA HIS A 144 4.15 -0.12 -0.84
C HIS A 144 3.83 1.04 0.11
N LEU A 145 2.73 1.77 -0.13
CA LEU A 145 2.30 2.85 0.77
C LEU A 145 1.94 2.33 2.17
N ALA A 146 1.33 1.15 2.26
CA ALA A 146 1.03 0.52 3.54
C ALA A 146 2.30 0.28 4.36
N GLU A 147 3.37 -0.17 3.69
CA GLU A 147 4.67 -0.38 4.31
C GLU A 147 5.33 0.94 4.72
N GLU A 148 5.25 1.99 3.90
CA GLU A 148 5.75 3.32 4.27
C GLU A 148 5.01 3.89 5.50
N VAL A 149 3.69 3.74 5.57
CA VAL A 149 2.89 4.16 6.73
C VAL A 149 3.27 3.40 7.99
N ARG A 150 3.60 2.11 7.85
CA ARG A 150 4.06 1.24 8.94
C ARG A 150 5.43 1.71 9.45
N LEU A 151 6.41 1.88 8.54
CA LEU A 151 7.76 2.34 8.86
C LEU A 151 7.76 3.73 9.50
N ALA A 152 6.97 4.67 8.97
CA ALA A 152 6.83 5.99 9.57
C ALA A 152 6.17 5.93 10.95
N GLY A 153 5.33 4.92 11.21
CA GLY A 153 4.80 4.65 12.55
C GLY A 153 5.90 4.24 13.54
N GLU A 154 6.80 3.35 13.13
CA GLU A 154 7.97 2.92 13.93
C GLU A 154 8.94 4.09 14.17
N GLU A 155 9.19 4.93 13.15
CA GLU A 155 10.03 6.12 13.28
C GLU A 155 9.44 7.12 14.28
N ILE A 156 8.12 7.34 14.26
CA ILE A 156 7.43 8.20 15.24
C ILE A 156 7.57 7.64 16.65
N GLU A 157 7.45 6.32 16.83
CA GLU A 157 7.62 5.68 18.14
C GLU A 157 9.04 5.91 18.68
N GLN A 158 10.06 5.67 17.87
CA GLN A 158 11.45 5.91 18.25
C GLN A 158 11.71 7.39 18.59
N LEU A 159 11.23 8.32 17.77
CA LEU A 159 11.38 9.75 18.01
C LEU A 159 10.64 10.20 19.28
N GLN A 160 9.53 9.55 19.65
CA GLN A 160 8.83 9.80 20.91
C GLN A 160 9.65 9.34 22.11
N GLU A 161 10.28 8.16 22.02
CA GLU A 161 11.20 7.66 23.06
C GLU A 161 12.38 8.63 23.26
N ASP A 162 13.05 9.01 22.17
CA ASP A 162 14.20 9.93 22.21
C ASP A 162 13.81 11.29 22.83
N ARG A 163 12.63 11.82 22.46
CA ARG A 163 12.10 13.04 23.05
C ARG A 163 11.85 12.87 24.55
N ASN A 164 11.26 11.76 24.98
CA ASN A 164 10.94 11.50 26.38
C ASN A 164 12.23 11.38 27.23
N ASP A 165 13.29 10.82 26.68
CA ASP A 165 14.59 10.75 27.35
C ASP A 165 15.24 12.13 27.51
N VAL A 166 15.11 13.01 26.50
CA VAL A 166 15.55 14.41 26.61
C VAL A 166 14.75 15.17 27.66
N ASP A 167 13.44 14.97 27.72
CA ASP A 167 12.56 15.61 28.69
C ASP A 167 12.86 15.13 30.12
N ARG A 168 13.13 13.82 30.30
CA ARG A 168 13.56 13.24 31.59
C ARG A 168 14.93 13.77 32.05
N ALA A 169 15.81 14.14 31.12
CA ALA A 169 17.15 14.64 31.42
C ALA A 169 17.19 16.13 31.82
N ARG A 170 16.05 16.83 31.73
CA ARG A 170 15.86 18.26 32.02
C ARG A 170 15.58 18.53 33.49
#